data_AF-A0A8I0K0H8-F1
#
_entry.id   AF-A0A8I0K0H8-F1
#
_cell.length_a   1.000
_cell.length_b   1.000
_cell.length_c   1.000
_cell.angle_alpha   90.00
_cell.angle_beta   90.00
_cell.angle_gamma   90.00
#
_symmetry.space_group_name_H-M   'P 1'
#
loop_
_entity.id
_entity.type
_entity.pdbx_description
1 polymer ?
#
loop_
_entity_poly.entity_id
_entity_poly.type
_entity_poly.pdbx_seq_one_letter_code
_entity_poly.pdbx_strand_id
1 'polypeptide(L)'
;MARGHAEPAQASPDEIVDELEVLLTRLSDNVDELVDRVRPANVAQRQIQRVKDYFVDEETGPRFEHIVPVVVGTVATIAGLAVLRRLLK
;
A
#
# COMPACT_ATOMS: atom_id res chain seq x y z
N MET A 1 41.26 -16.83 17.13
CA MET A 1 40.79 -16.45 18.48
C MET A 1 39.29 -16.19 18.40
N ALA A 2 38.50 -17.20 18.73
CA ALA A 2 37.03 -17.12 18.71
C ALA A 2 36.56 -16.25 19.88
N ARG A 3 35.75 -15.22 19.62
CA ARG A 3 35.00 -14.56 20.70
C ARG A 3 33.93 -15.54 21.17
N GLY A 4 34.12 -16.09 22.36
CA GLY A 4 33.08 -16.86 23.05
C GLY A 4 31.85 -15.98 23.24
N HIS A 5 30.67 -16.56 22.97
CA HIS A 5 29.42 -16.00 23.44
C HIS A 5 29.49 -15.89 24.97
N ALA A 6 29.38 -14.67 25.49
CA ALA A 6 29.23 -14.45 26.90
C ALA A 6 27.91 -15.11 27.33
N GLU A 7 28.02 -16.04 28.27
CA GLU A 7 26.92 -16.75 28.88
C GLU A 7 25.98 -15.74 29.57
N PRO A 8 24.65 -15.81 29.38
CA PRO A 8 23.69 -14.83 29.92
C PRO A 8 23.50 -14.92 31.45
N ALA A 9 24.43 -15.54 32.17
CA ALA A 9 24.20 -16.03 33.52
C ALA A 9 24.51 -15.04 34.65
N GLN A 10 24.90 -13.78 34.37
CA GLN A 10 25.30 -12.84 35.43
C GLN A 10 24.92 -11.37 35.19
N ALA A 11 24.08 -11.05 34.21
CA ALA A 11 23.55 -9.69 34.11
C ALA A 11 22.69 -9.43 35.36
N SER A 12 23.03 -8.39 36.12
CA SER A 12 22.21 -7.94 37.24
C SER A 12 20.81 -7.58 36.72
N PRO A 13 19.75 -7.71 37.54
CA PRO A 13 18.40 -7.33 37.12
C PRO A 13 18.33 -5.93 36.53
N ASP A 14 19.15 -5.01 37.04
CA ASP A 14 19.24 -3.63 36.57
C ASP A 14 19.88 -3.53 35.17
N GLU A 15 20.95 -4.28 34.88
CA GLU A 15 21.56 -4.33 33.55
C GLU A 15 20.60 -4.90 32.50
N ILE A 16 19.78 -5.89 32.87
CA ILE A 16 18.77 -6.45 31.96
C ILE A 16 17.69 -5.40 31.65
N VAL A 17 17.26 -4.61 32.64
CA VAL A 17 16.27 -3.54 32.44
C VAL A 17 16.82 -2.44 31.53
N ASP A 18 18.04 -1.98 31.76
CA ASP A 18 18.71 -0.99 30.91
C ASP A 18 18.84 -1.47 29.46
N GLU A 19 19.23 -2.72 29.27
CA GLU A 19 19.37 -3.29 27.92
C GLU A 19 18.00 -3.44 27.22
N LEU A 20 16.95 -3.76 27.98
CA LEU A 20 15.58 -3.84 27.48
C LEU A 20 15.05 -2.46 27.05
N GLU A 21 15.31 -1.40 27.82
CA GLU A 21 14.93 -0.03 27.47
C GLU A 21 15.61 0.45 26.18
N VAL A 22 16.90 0.13 26.02
CA VAL A 22 17.66 0.44 24.80
C VAL A 22 17.08 -0.32 23.60
N LEU A 23 16.73 -1.60 23.77
CA LEU A 23 16.12 -2.42 22.71
C LEU A 23 14.72 -1.94 22.35
N LEU A 24 13.90 -1.56 23.33
CA LEU A 24 12.56 -1.01 23.11
C LEU A 24 12.57 0.34 22.42
N THR A 25 13.54 1.21 22.77
CA THR A 25 13.73 2.50 22.08
C THR A 25 14.04 2.28 20.60
N ARG A 26 14.98 1.38 20.29
CA ARG A 26 15.33 1.03 18.91
C ARG A 26 14.18 0.36 18.15
N LEU A 27 13.34 -0.44 18.83
CA LEU A 27 12.19 -1.07 18.20
C LEU A 27 11.10 -0.04 17.89
N SER A 28 10.84 0.90 18.80
CA SER A 28 9.86 1.97 18.62
C SER A 28 10.23 2.87 17.43
N ASP A 29 11.49 3.29 17.34
CA ASP A 29 12.00 4.09 16.22
C ASP A 29 11.85 3.35 14.87
N ASN A 30 12.18 2.06 14.82
CA ASN A 30 12.03 1.23 13.61
C ASN A 30 10.56 0.99 13.23
N VAL A 31 9.67 0.89 14.21
CA VAL A 31 8.23 0.72 13.99
C VAL A 31 7.63 1.99 13.40
N ASP A 32 7.99 3.17 13.92
CA ASP A 32 7.54 4.45 13.36
C ASP A 32 8.04 4.64 11.92
N GLU A 33 9.30 4.27 11.62
CA GLU A 33 9.82 4.30 10.24
C GLU A 33 9.09 3.32 9.31
N LEU A 34 8.72 2.13 9.79
CA LEU A 34 7.95 1.17 9.01
C LEU A 34 6.51 1.66 8.77
N VAL A 35 5.88 2.25 9.77
CA VAL A 35 4.55 2.86 9.64
C VAL A 35 4.58 3.99 8.61
N ASP A 36 5.64 4.80 8.60
CA ASP A 36 5.82 5.87 7.63
C ASP A 36 6.09 5.37 6.21
N ARG A 37 6.88 4.30 6.05
CA ARG A 37 7.19 3.70 4.74
C ARG A 37 6.03 2.91 4.16
N VAL A 38 5.21 2.29 5.01
CA VAL A 38 3.94 1.64 4.64
C VAL A 38 2.77 2.61 4.80
N ARG A 39 3.02 3.94 4.81
CA ARG A 39 1.95 4.93 4.79
C ARG A 39 0.96 4.58 3.69
N PRO A 40 -0.30 4.25 4.06
CA PRO A 40 -1.29 3.78 3.10
C PRO A 40 -1.53 4.80 1.99
N ALA A 41 -1.30 6.09 2.27
CA ALA A 41 -1.33 7.18 1.31
C ALA A 41 -0.39 6.96 0.09
N ASN A 42 0.85 6.52 0.32
CA ASN A 42 1.81 6.28 -0.77
C ASN A 42 1.47 5.01 -1.55
N VAL A 43 0.83 4.03 -0.91
CA VAL A 43 0.33 2.82 -1.57
C VAL A 43 -0.90 3.14 -2.44
N ALA A 44 -1.81 3.98 -1.94
CA ALA A 44 -2.99 4.44 -2.66
C ALA A 44 -2.63 5.29 -3.89
N GLN A 45 -1.68 6.23 -3.75
CA GLN A 45 -1.21 7.04 -4.89
C GLN A 45 -0.61 6.18 -6.00
N ARG A 46 0.19 5.16 -5.64
CA ARG A 46 0.74 4.21 -6.62
C ARG A 46 -0.33 3.38 -7.33
N GLN A 47 -1.40 3.03 -6.63
CA GLN A 47 -2.53 2.33 -7.26
C GLN A 47 -3.27 3.25 -8.23
N ILE A 48 -3.51 4.50 -7.85
CA ILE A 48 -4.18 5.48 -8.72
C ILE A 48 -3.37 5.74 -9.99
N GLN A 49 -2.05 5.88 -9.87
CA GLN A 49 -1.19 6.08 -11.05
C GLN A 49 -1.23 4.87 -11.98
N ARG A 50 -1.12 3.65 -11.46
CA ARG A 50 -1.26 2.43 -12.30
C ARG A 50 -2.58 2.36 -13.07
N VAL A 51 -3.68 2.82 -12.45
CA VAL A 51 -4.98 2.87 -13.13
C VAL A 51 -4.99 3.95 -14.21
N LYS A 52 -4.39 5.11 -13.96
CA LYS A 52 -4.27 6.17 -14.98
C LYS A 52 -3.40 5.75 -16.15
N ASP A 53 -2.26 5.10 -15.90
CA ASP A 53 -1.34 4.62 -16.93
C ASP A 53 -2.00 3.63 -17.90
N TYR A 54 -3.00 2.87 -17.41
CA TYR A 54 -3.80 2.00 -18.26
C TYR A 54 -4.64 2.77 -19.29
N PHE A 55 -5.10 3.98 -18.97
CA PHE A 55 -5.94 4.79 -19.85
C PHE A 55 -5.18 5.93 -20.55
N VAL A 56 -4.04 6.35 -20.02
CA VAL A 56 -3.28 7.51 -20.51
C VAL A 56 -1.80 7.14 -20.58
N ASP A 57 -1.21 7.34 -21.75
CA ASP A 57 0.20 7.19 -22.00
C ASP A 57 0.90 8.55 -21.92
N GLU A 58 2.06 8.62 -21.26
CA GLU A 58 2.80 9.89 -21.11
C GLU A 58 3.41 10.40 -22.43
N GLU A 59 3.78 9.50 -23.36
CA GLU A 59 4.38 9.88 -24.65
C GLU A 59 3.32 10.10 -25.73
N THR A 60 2.29 9.26 -25.72
CA THR A 60 1.33 9.15 -26.83
C THR A 60 -0.03 9.79 -26.52
N GLY A 61 -0.28 10.14 -25.25
CA GLY A 61 -1.55 10.70 -24.78
C GLY A 61 -2.64 9.65 -24.50
N PRO A 62 -3.93 9.99 -24.60
CA PRO A 62 -5.02 9.09 -24.23
C PRO A 62 -5.02 7.77 -25.02
N ARG A 63 -5.06 6.64 -24.32
CA ARG A 63 -5.13 5.30 -24.91
C ARG A 63 -6.58 4.97 -25.28
N PHE A 64 -7.01 5.45 -26.46
CA PHE A 64 -8.37 5.24 -26.96
C PHE A 64 -8.76 3.76 -27.07
N GLU A 65 -7.80 2.86 -27.31
CA GLU A 65 -8.03 1.40 -27.29
C GLU A 65 -8.61 0.89 -25.97
N HIS A 66 -8.21 1.48 -24.83
CA HIS A 66 -8.72 1.11 -23.51
C HIS A 66 -9.91 1.97 -23.06
N ILE A 67 -9.94 3.25 -23.45
CA ILE A 67 -11.01 4.18 -23.06
C ILE A 67 -12.32 3.85 -23.79
N VAL A 68 -12.27 3.67 -25.12
CA VAL A 68 -13.45 3.44 -25.96
C VAL A 68 -14.32 2.27 -25.46
N PRO A 69 -13.80 1.06 -25.21
CA PRO A 69 -14.63 -0.05 -24.76
C PRO A 69 -15.29 0.20 -23.40
N VAL A 70 -14.62 0.88 -22.47
CA VAL A 70 -15.18 1.23 -21.15
C VAL A 70 -16.33 2.22 -21.30
N VAL A 71 -16.15 3.25 -22.13
CA VAL A 71 -17.20 4.25 -22.39
C VAL A 71 -18.40 3.59 -23.06
N VAL A 72 -18.17 2.81 -24.12
CA VAL A 72 -19.23 2.11 -24.85
C VAL A 72 -19.99 1.15 -23.94
N GLY A 73 -19.28 0.34 -23.14
CA GLY A 73 -19.89 -0.58 -22.19
C GLY A 73 -20.73 0.12 -21.12
N THR A 74 -20.24 1.25 -20.60
CA THR A 74 -20.96 2.05 -19.60
C THR A 74 -22.25 2.63 -20.19
N VAL A 75 -22.18 3.24 -21.38
CA VAL A 75 -23.35 3.80 -22.07
C VAL A 75 -24.37 2.71 -22.37
N ALA A 76 -23.94 1.56 -22.89
CA ALA A 76 -24.81 0.42 -23.17
C ALA A 76 -25.50 -0.10 -21.91
N THR A 77 -24.78 -0.17 -20.79
CA THR A 77 -25.32 -0.61 -19.50
C THR A 77 -26.39 0.34 -18.98
N ILE A 78 -26.12 1.65 -19.01
CA ILE A 78 -27.09 2.67 -18.58
C ILE A 78 -28.33 2.65 -19.47
N ALA A 79 -28.14 2.57 -20.79
CA ALA A 79 -29.25 2.48 -21.75
C ALA A 79 -30.09 1.21 -21.51
N GLY A 80 -29.45 0.06 -21.33
CA GLY A 80 -30.12 -1.21 -21.01
C GLY A 80 -30.92 -1.14 -19.71
N LEU A 81 -30.36 -0.56 -18.65
CA LEU A 81 -31.07 -0.32 -17.39
C LEU A 81 -32.24 0.64 -17.54
N ALA A 82 -32.10 1.70 -18.33
CA ALA A 82 -33.18 2.64 -18.59
C ALA A 82 -34.33 1.99 -19.37
N VAL A 83 -34.02 1.19 -20.40
CA VAL A 83 -35.00 0.40 -21.15
C VAL A 83 -35.68 -0.61 -20.22
N LEU A 84 -34.92 -1.34 -19.41
CA LEU A 84 -35.47 -2.29 -18.44
C LEU A 84 -36.41 -1.61 -17.43
N ARG A 85 -36.00 -0.46 -16.87
CA ARG A 85 -36.85 0.34 -15.99
C ARG A 85 -38.13 0.82 -16.68
N ARG A 86 -38.08 1.09 -17.98
CA ARG A 86 -39.25 1.49 -18.77
C ARG A 86 -40.19 0.32 -19.05
N LEU A 87 -39.66 -0.91 -19.19
CA LEU A 87 -40.47 -2.11 -19.44
C LEU A 87 -41.08 -2.71 -18.18
N LEU A 88 -40.46 -2.49 -17.01
CA LEU A 88 -40.95 -2.95 -15.71
C LEU A 88 -41.91 -1.97 -15.02
N LYS A 89 -42.17 -0.80 -15.64
CA LYS A 89 -43.17 0.19 -15.23
C LYS A 89 -44.35 0.11 -16.17
#